data_AF-A0A953GFV8-F1
#
_entry.id   AF-A0A953GFV8-F1
#
_cell.length_a   1.000
_cell.length_b   1.000
_cell.length_c   1.000
_cell.angle_alpha   90.00
_cell.angle_beta   90.00
_cell.angle_gamma   90.00
#
_symmetry.space_group_name_H-M   'P 1'
#
loop_
_entity.id
_entity.type
_entity.pdbx_description
1 polymer ?
#
loop_
_entity_poly.entity_id
_entity_poly.type
_entity_poly.pdbx_seq_one_letter_code
_entity_poly.pdbx_strand_id
1 'polypeptide(L)'
;MQSRILFKTAAGMAGIAVVILALAAHWLKEQLPVDKIKSVETAALIQFLHALAILTLSAPGNKEVNVVRNRNLTLMAWGVILFAGSIYLLTSRAFGAPDWLRFLWPVTPLGGLLLMLSWLLLCFEKGNKTA
;
A
#
# COMPACT_ATOMS: atom_id res chain seq x y z
N MET A 1 9.84 8.09 17.44
CA MET A 1 9.49 9.12 16.44
C MET A 1 9.02 8.52 15.12
N GLN A 2 9.81 7.62 14.50
CA GLN A 2 9.45 6.97 13.23
C GLN A 2 8.11 6.21 13.26
N SER A 3 7.79 5.49 14.34
CA SER A 3 6.50 4.78 14.49
C SER A 3 5.29 5.71 14.38
N ARG A 4 5.37 6.93 14.92
CA ARG A 4 4.29 7.93 14.80
C ARG A 4 4.12 8.43 13.36
N ILE A 5 5.21 8.52 12.60
CA ILE A 5 5.16 8.89 11.18
C ILE A 5 4.48 7.77 10.39
N LEU A 6 4.93 6.53 10.58
CA LEU A 6 4.34 5.35 9.94
C LEU A 6 2.84 5.22 10.24
N PHE A 7 2.43 5.45 11.49
CA PHE A 7 1.02 5.43 11.87
C PHE A 7 0.20 6.46 11.10
N LYS A 8 0.68 7.71 11.00
CA LYS A 8 0.01 8.77 10.24
C LYS A 8 -0.01 8.48 8.74
N THR A 9 1.10 7.99 8.19
CA THR A 9 1.21 7.57 6.79
C THR A 9 0.20 6.47 6.48
N ALA A 10 0.11 5.45 7.33
CA ALA A 10 -0.85 4.36 7.19
C ALA A 10 -2.30 4.84 7.26
N ALA A 11 -2.63 5.74 8.17
CA ALA A 11 -3.97 6.33 8.25
C ALA A 11 -4.34 7.08 6.94
N GLY A 12 -3.41 7.86 6.39
CA GLY A 12 -3.59 8.53 5.11
C GLY A 12 -3.76 7.54 3.95
N MET A 13 -2.93 6.50 3.89
CA MET A 13 -3.04 5.44 2.88
C MET A 13 -4.39 4.70 2.96
N ALA A 14 -4.86 4.38 4.16
CA ALA A 14 -6.16 3.76 4.34
C ALA A 14 -7.29 4.67 3.83
N GLY A 15 -7.26 5.97 4.17
CA GLY A 15 -8.24 6.94 3.68
C GLY A 15 -8.25 7.08 2.15
N ILE A 16 -7.07 7.17 1.53
CA ILE A 16 -6.95 7.22 0.07
C ILE A 16 -7.52 5.96 -0.57
N ALA A 17 -7.26 4.78 0.00
CA ALA A 17 -7.81 3.53 -0.51
C ALA A 17 -9.34 3.50 -0.48
N VAL A 18 -9.96 4.00 0.60
CA VAL A 18 -11.42 4.12 0.71
C VAL A 18 -11.98 5.04 -0.37
N VAL A 19 -11.35 6.21 -0.60
CA VAL A 19 -11.77 7.14 -1.65
C VAL A 19 -11.69 6.48 -3.03
N ILE A 20 -10.57 5.82 -3.34
CA ILE A 20 -10.39 5.17 -4.64
C ILE A 20 -11.36 4.00 -4.82
N LEU A 21 -11.63 3.21 -3.78
CA LEU A 21 -12.60 2.13 -3.83
C LEU A 21 -14.02 2.64 -4.08
N ALA A 22 -14.40 3.74 -3.45
CA ALA A 22 -15.69 4.40 -3.71
C ALA A 22 -15.78 4.93 -5.15
N LEU A 23 -14.71 5.58 -5.64
CA LEU A 23 -14.64 6.03 -7.04
C LEU A 23 -14.72 4.85 -8.01
N ALA A 24 -14.04 3.74 -7.72
CA ALA A 24 -14.11 2.51 -8.51
C ALA A 24 -15.54 1.95 -8.58
N ALA A 25 -16.23 1.92 -7.44
CA ALA A 25 -17.56 1.35 -7.33
C ALA A 25 -18.67 2.19 -7.97
N HIS A 26 -18.54 3.52 -7.97
CA HIS A 26 -19.62 4.44 -8.35
C HIS A 26 -19.37 5.25 -9.61
N TRP A 27 -18.11 5.62 -9.91
CA TRP A 27 -17.82 6.54 -11.01
C TRP A 27 -16.99 5.88 -12.13
N LEU A 28 -15.89 5.21 -11.78
CA LEU A 28 -15.00 4.60 -12.77
C LEU A 28 -15.65 3.44 -13.54
N LYS A 29 -16.70 2.82 -12.99
CA LYS A 29 -17.45 1.74 -13.67
C LYS A 29 -18.03 2.16 -15.02
N GLU A 30 -18.38 3.43 -15.17
CA GLU A 30 -18.95 3.97 -16.41
C GLU A 30 -17.86 4.48 -17.36
N GLN A 31 -16.63 4.66 -16.87
CA GLN A 31 -15.54 5.31 -17.60
C GLN A 31 -14.49 4.31 -18.11
N LEU A 32 -14.40 3.13 -17.50
CA LEU A 32 -13.31 2.19 -17.73
C LEU A 32 -13.80 0.78 -18.09
N PRO A 33 -13.01 0.01 -18.85
CA PRO A 33 -13.23 -1.42 -19.02
C PRO A 33 -13.19 -2.20 -17.69
N VAL A 34 -13.92 -3.32 -17.64
CA VAL A 34 -14.07 -4.17 -16.44
C VAL A 34 -12.74 -4.66 -15.88
N ASP A 35 -11.77 -4.99 -16.73
CA ASP A 35 -10.42 -5.42 -16.31
C ASP A 35 -9.64 -4.30 -15.59
N LYS A 36 -9.81 -3.04 -16.03
CA LYS A 36 -9.20 -1.88 -15.38
C LYS A 36 -9.84 -1.57 -14.05
N ILE A 37 -11.16 -1.65 -13.96
CA ILE A 37 -11.90 -1.47 -12.69
C ILE A 37 -11.43 -2.52 -11.68
N LYS A 38 -11.40 -3.80 -12.06
CA LYS A 38 -10.90 -4.88 -11.19
C LYS A 38 -9.46 -4.65 -10.73
N SER A 39 -8.61 -4.10 -11.61
CA SER A 39 -7.22 -3.78 -11.26
C SER A 39 -7.15 -2.67 -10.19
N VAL A 40 -7.96 -1.62 -10.33
CA VAL A 40 -8.06 -0.52 -9.36
C VAL A 40 -8.64 -0.99 -8.03
N GLU A 41 -9.72 -1.77 -8.06
CA GLU A 41 -10.33 -2.35 -6.85
C GLU A 41 -9.32 -3.24 -6.10
N THR A 42 -8.57 -4.07 -6.83
CA THR A 42 -7.50 -4.90 -6.26
C THR A 42 -6.40 -4.04 -5.64
N ALA A 43 -5.94 -3.00 -6.32
CA ALA A 43 -4.93 -2.07 -5.82
C ALA A 43 -5.39 -1.36 -4.54
N ALA A 44 -6.64 -0.88 -4.51
CA ALA A 44 -7.23 -0.22 -3.35
C ALA A 44 -7.39 -1.18 -2.16
N LEU A 45 -7.85 -2.40 -2.40
CA LEU A 45 -7.95 -3.43 -1.36
C LEU A 45 -6.58 -3.77 -0.77
N ILE A 46 -5.58 -4.01 -1.63
CA ILE A 46 -4.20 -4.28 -1.19
C ILE A 46 -3.65 -3.10 -0.41
N GLN A 47 -3.84 -1.87 -0.87
CA GLN A 47 -3.43 -0.67 -0.15
C GLN A 47 -4.09 -0.59 1.24
N PHE A 48 -5.40 -0.81 1.33
CA PHE A 48 -6.14 -0.73 2.58
C PHE A 48 -5.69 -1.79 3.59
N LEU A 49 -5.56 -3.05 3.16
CA LEU A 49 -5.13 -4.16 4.03
C LEU A 49 -3.73 -3.93 4.61
N HIS A 50 -2.78 -3.50 3.78
CA HIS A 50 -1.41 -3.24 4.25
C HIS A 50 -1.32 -1.94 5.05
N ALA A 51 -2.11 -0.92 4.73
CA ALA A 51 -2.24 0.26 5.56
C ALA A 51 -2.77 -0.10 6.95
N LEU A 52 -3.79 -0.95 7.07
CA LEU A 52 -4.27 -1.45 8.35
C LEU A 52 -3.19 -2.21 9.12
N ALA A 53 -2.42 -3.08 8.44
CA ALA A 53 -1.30 -3.78 9.07
C ALA A 53 -0.24 -2.81 9.61
N ILE A 54 0.14 -1.78 8.85
CA ILE A 54 1.08 -0.77 9.33
C ILE A 54 0.46 0.02 10.49
N LEU A 55 -0.82 0.37 10.42
CA LEU A 55 -1.51 1.17 11.44
C LEU A 55 -1.55 0.43 12.78
N THR A 56 -1.85 -0.87 12.79
CA THR A 56 -1.86 -1.70 14.00
C THR A 56 -0.46 -1.94 14.54
N LEU A 57 0.50 -2.27 13.67
CA LEU A 57 1.87 -2.62 14.08
C LEU A 57 2.72 -1.40 14.46
N SER A 58 2.36 -0.20 14.03
CA SER A 58 3.03 1.07 14.41
C SER A 58 2.27 1.90 15.45
N ALA A 59 1.16 1.36 15.98
CA ALA A 59 0.30 2.05 16.93
C ALA A 59 1.08 2.64 18.14
N PRO A 60 0.80 3.88 18.54
CA PRO A 60 1.39 4.46 19.75
C PRO A 60 1.13 3.58 20.98
N GLY A 61 2.16 3.35 21.79
CA GLY A 61 2.07 2.51 22.99
C GLY A 61 2.39 1.03 22.77
N ASN A 62 2.59 0.58 21.53
CA ASN A 62 3.06 -0.77 21.25
C ASN A 62 4.54 -0.92 21.67
N LYS A 63 4.79 -1.70 22.73
CA LYS A 63 6.13 -1.92 23.31
C LYS A 63 7.05 -2.80 22.46
N GLU A 64 6.49 -3.54 21.49
CA GLU A 64 7.25 -4.38 20.58
C GLU A 64 7.85 -3.60 19.41
N VAL A 65 7.49 -2.32 19.24
CA VAL A 65 8.00 -1.48 18.15
C VAL A 65 9.46 -1.15 18.39
N ASN A 66 10.32 -1.87 17.67
CA ASN A 66 11.76 -1.65 17.66
C ASN A 66 12.22 -1.08 16.29
N VAL A 67 13.53 -0.83 16.14
CA VAL A 67 14.10 -0.28 14.90
C VAL A 67 13.91 -1.22 13.71
N VAL A 68 14.03 -2.54 13.92
CA VAL A 68 13.84 -3.55 12.87
C VAL A 68 12.38 -3.55 12.39
N ARG A 69 11.42 -3.54 13.31
CA ARG A 69 9.98 -3.40 12.99
C ARG A 69 9.72 -2.16 12.16
N ASN A 70 10.21 -1.00 12.60
CA ASN A 70 10.00 0.26 11.87
C ASN A 70 10.56 0.18 10.44
N ARG A 71 11.77 -0.37 10.25
CA ARG A 71 12.35 -0.55 8.90
C ARG A 71 11.49 -1.47 8.03
N ASN A 72 10.98 -2.56 8.61
CA ASN A 72 10.12 -3.49 7.90
C ASN A 72 8.77 -2.86 7.51
N LEU A 73 8.14 -2.12 8.42
CA LEU A 73 6.91 -1.39 8.13
C LEU A 73 7.12 -0.26 7.09
N THR A 74 8.30 0.36 7.07
CA THR A 74 8.69 1.29 5.99
C THR A 74 8.80 0.57 4.65
N LEU A 75 9.38 -0.64 4.61
CA LEU A 75 9.43 -1.48 3.41
C LEU A 75 8.02 -1.81 2.92
N MET A 76 7.11 -2.16 3.83
CA MET A 76 5.69 -2.38 3.53
C MET A 76 5.06 -1.15 2.87
N ALA A 77 5.25 0.03 3.46
CA ALA A 77 4.67 1.28 2.96
C ALA A 77 5.14 1.58 1.54
N TRP A 78 6.44 1.41 1.26
CA TRP A 78 6.99 1.54 -0.09
C TRP A 78 6.43 0.50 -1.06
N GLY A 79 6.29 -0.75 -0.62
CA GLY A 79 5.64 -1.81 -1.40
C GLY A 79 4.23 -1.42 -1.83
N VAL A 80 3.43 -0.85 -0.92
CA VAL A 80 2.08 -0.36 -1.24
C VAL A 80 2.12 0.80 -2.24
N ILE A 81 2.98 1.79 -2.02
CA ILE A 81 3.11 2.96 -2.92
C ILE A 81 3.47 2.50 -4.33
N LEU A 82 4.44 1.59 -4.47
CA LEU A 82 4.87 1.09 -5.77
C LEU A 82 3.81 0.19 -6.41
N PHE A 83 3.15 -0.67 -5.64
CA PHE A 83 2.11 -1.57 -6.15
C PHE A 83 0.84 -0.81 -6.54
N ALA A 84 0.17 -0.17 -5.58
CA ALA A 84 -1.11 0.48 -5.80
C ALA A 84 -0.96 1.79 -6.58
N GLY A 85 0.06 2.59 -6.26
CA GLY A 85 0.32 3.86 -6.94
C GLY A 85 0.62 3.68 -8.43
N SER A 86 1.38 2.65 -8.81
CA SER A 86 1.61 2.36 -10.24
C SER A 86 0.33 2.00 -10.98
N ILE A 87 -0.55 1.20 -10.37
CA ILE A 87 -1.85 0.84 -10.98
C ILE A 87 -2.74 2.07 -11.14
N TYR A 88 -2.80 2.96 -10.14
CA TYR A 88 -3.59 4.20 -10.26
C TYR A 88 -3.05 5.13 -11.36
N LEU A 89 -1.73 5.30 -11.44
CA LEU A 89 -1.10 6.11 -12.50
C LEU A 89 -1.27 5.47 -13.88
N LEU A 90 -1.21 4.15 -14.00
CA LEU A 90 -1.50 3.46 -15.26
C LEU A 90 -2.97 3.62 -15.66
N THR A 91 -3.87 3.69 -14.69
CA THR A 91 -5.31 3.90 -14.92
C THR A 91 -5.61 5.33 -15.35
N SER A 92 -4.89 6.33 -14.82
CA SER A 92 -5.11 7.73 -15.18
C SER A 92 -4.86 8.04 -16.66
N ARG A 93 -4.14 7.15 -17.37
CA ARG A 93 -3.96 7.23 -18.84
C ARG A 93 -5.27 7.18 -19.62
N ALA A 94 -6.31 6.56 -19.07
CA ALA A 94 -7.65 6.60 -19.66
C ALA A 94 -8.28 8.01 -19.64
N PHE A 95 -7.75 8.91 -18.81
CA PHE A 95 -8.21 10.29 -18.63
C PHE A 95 -7.21 11.31 -19.19
N GLY A 96 -6.38 10.92 -20.16
CA GLY A 96 -5.43 11.82 -20.83
C GLY A 96 -4.07 11.96 -20.15
N ALA A 97 -3.74 11.13 -19.15
CA ALA A 97 -2.40 11.13 -18.59
C ALA A 97 -1.35 10.65 -19.62
N PRO A 98 -0.09 11.11 -19.52
CA PRO A 98 0.92 10.86 -20.54
C PRO A 98 1.20 9.38 -20.83
N ASP A 99 1.50 9.06 -22.08
CA ASP A 99 1.78 7.68 -22.50
C ASP A 99 3.07 7.09 -21.93
N TRP A 100 4.04 7.92 -21.55
CA TRP A 100 5.29 7.45 -20.96
C TRP A 100 5.05 6.61 -19.71
N LEU A 101 3.96 6.84 -18.97
CA LEU A 101 3.54 6.09 -17.78
C LEU A 101 3.41 4.58 -18.00
N ARG A 102 3.35 4.08 -19.25
CA ARG A 102 3.44 2.64 -19.57
C ARG A 102 4.67 1.96 -18.95
N PHE A 103 5.76 2.70 -18.76
CA PHE A 103 6.98 2.19 -18.11
C PHE A 103 6.76 1.75 -16.65
N LEU A 104 5.64 2.12 -16.01
CA LEU A 104 5.31 1.73 -14.65
C LEU A 104 4.84 0.28 -14.53
N TRP A 105 4.57 -0.43 -15.63
CA TRP A 105 4.10 -1.81 -15.58
C TRP A 105 5.04 -2.75 -14.79
N PRO A 106 6.38 -2.69 -14.92
CA PRO A 106 7.31 -3.47 -14.09
C PRO A 106 7.42 -2.97 -12.64
N VAL A 107 6.92 -1.78 -12.31
CA VAL A 107 6.95 -1.25 -10.94
C VAL A 107 5.92 -1.96 -10.06
N THR A 108 4.77 -2.36 -10.62
CA THR A 108 3.74 -3.12 -9.90
C THR A 108 4.27 -4.44 -9.31
N PRO A 109 4.91 -5.36 -10.08
CA PRO A 109 5.44 -6.60 -9.53
C PRO A 109 6.58 -6.36 -8.53
N LEU A 110 7.39 -5.32 -8.70
CA LEU A 110 8.39 -4.93 -7.71
C LEU A 110 7.74 -4.52 -6.38
N GLY A 111 6.68 -3.71 -6.43
CA GLY A 111 5.90 -3.36 -5.25
C GLY A 111 5.32 -4.61 -4.56
N GLY A 112 4.76 -5.54 -5.34
CA GLY A 112 4.27 -6.82 -4.83
C GLY A 112 5.35 -7.65 -4.15
N LEU A 113 6.56 -7.69 -4.72
CA LEU A 113 7.70 -8.37 -4.11
C LEU A 113 8.08 -7.77 -2.75
N LEU A 114 8.09 -6.45 -2.63
CA LEU A 114 8.37 -5.77 -1.35
C LEU A 114 7.29 -6.07 -0.31
N LEU A 115 6.02 -6.15 -0.71
CA LEU A 115 4.92 -6.55 0.18
C LEU A 115 5.13 -7.98 0.70
N MET A 116 5.42 -8.93 -0.20
CA MET A 116 5.71 -10.33 0.17
C MET A 116 6.91 -10.42 1.13
N LEU A 117 8.02 -9.75 0.80
CA LEU A 117 9.22 -9.72 1.64
C LEU A 117 8.94 -9.13 3.01
N SER A 118 8.17 -8.05 3.08
CA SER A 118 7.82 -7.41 4.35
C SER A 118 7.03 -8.33 5.27
N TRP A 119 6.05 -9.07 4.74
CA TRP A 119 5.33 -10.09 5.51
C TRP A 119 6.22 -11.22 5.98
N LEU A 120 7.10 -11.73 5.11
CA LEU A 120 8.07 -12.76 5.50
C LEU A 120 8.99 -12.27 6.63
N LEU A 121 9.46 -11.02 6.56
CA LEU A 121 10.27 -10.43 7.61
C LEU A 121 9.50 -10.26 8.93
N LEU A 122 8.18 -10.01 8.90
CA LEU A 122 7.35 -10.01 10.11
C LEU A 122 7.26 -11.42 10.72
N CYS A 123 7.14 -12.47 9.90
CA CYS A 123 7.08 -13.85 10.38
C CYS A 123 8.35 -14.28 11.15
N PHE A 124 9.52 -13.78 10.73
CA PHE A 124 10.80 -14.10 11.37
C PHE A 124 11.29 -13.03 12.35
N GLU A 125 10.49 -11.99 12.57
CA GLU A 125 10.82 -10.95 13.54
C GLU A 125 10.87 -11.54 14.95
N LYS A 126 12.02 -11.44 15.60
CA LYS A 126 12.14 -11.82 17.01
C LYS A 126 11.53 -10.70 17.84
N GLY A 127 10.43 -11.01 18.54
CA GLY A 127 9.87 -10.12 19.57
C GLY A 127 10.95 -9.77 20.59
N ASN A 128 10.95 -8.53 21.06
CA ASN A 128 11.87 -8.10 22.11
C ASN A 128 11.53 -8.91 23.36
N LYS A 129 12.37 -9.89 23.71
CA LYS A 129 12.30 -10.58 25.00
C LYS A 129 12.75 -9.58 26.07
N THR A 130 11.84 -8.76 26.57
CA THR A 130 12.07 -8.11 27.87
C THR A 130 11.89 -9.18 28.92
N ALA A 131 13.01 -9.75 29.37
CA ALA A 131 13.12 -10.32 30.71
C ALA A 131 13.01 -9.19 31.75
#